data_AF-A0A9E3VU26-F1
#
_entry.id   AF-A0A9E3VU26-F1
#
_cell.length_a   1.000
_cell.length_b   1.000
_cell.length_c   1.000
_cell.angle_alpha   90.00
_cell.angle_beta   90.00
_cell.angle_gamma   90.00
#
_symmetry.space_group_name_H-M   'P 1'
#
loop_
_entity.id
_entity.type
_entity.pdbx_description
1 polymer ?
#
loop_
_entity_poly.entity_id
_entity_poly.type
_entity_poly.pdbx_seq_one_letter_code
_entity_poly.pdbx_strand_id
1 'polypeptide(L)' 'MSTKPETKINQLLQKLPKGAVVLSSWLVKEGYSRDLQQRYKRSNWLDSIGDGAMKRTGESIDIYGALYALQFQAKKTI' A
#
# COMPACT_ATOMS: atom_id res chain seq x y z
N MET A 1 -19.40 -4.51 24.71
CA MET A 1 -18.41 -3.68 24.00
C MET A 1 -17.47 -4.58 23.23
N SER A 2 -17.43 -4.49 21.89
CA SER A 2 -16.45 -5.22 21.06
C SER A 2 -16.16 -4.39 19.82
N THR A 3 -15.23 -3.45 19.96
CA THR A 3 -14.57 -2.85 18.81
C THR A 3 -13.69 -3.92 18.20
N LYS A 4 -14.26 -4.70 17.28
CA LYS A 4 -13.50 -5.62 16.44
C LYS A 4 -12.39 -4.79 15.79
N PRO A 5 -11.10 -5.16 15.94
CA PRO A 5 -10.03 -4.40 15.36
C PRO A 5 -10.20 -4.52 13.85
N GLU A 6 -10.67 -3.45 13.21
CA GLU A 6 -10.42 -3.28 11.79
C GLU A 6 -8.90 -3.35 11.65
N THR A 7 -8.40 -4.47 11.13
CA THR A 7 -6.97 -4.74 11.04
C THR A 7 -6.32 -3.61 10.26
N LYS A 8 -5.10 -3.17 10.65
CA LYS A 8 -4.36 -2.09 9.97
C LYS A 8 -4.37 -2.20 8.43
N ILE A 9 -4.43 -3.42 7.89
CA ILE A 9 -4.58 -3.67 6.45
C ILE A 9 -5.91 -3.17 5.88
N ASN A 10 -7.04 -3.31 6.58
CA ASN A 10 -8.33 -2.79 6.13
C ASN A 10 -8.30 -1.25 6.06
N GLN A 11 -7.71 -0.59 7.06
CA GLN A 11 -7.53 0.87 7.03
C GLN A 11 -6.64 1.29 5.84
N LEU A 12 -5.55 0.56 5.58
CA LEU A 12 -4.71 0.78 4.42
C LEU A 12 -5.50 0.63 3.10
N LEU A 13 -6.28 -0.45 2.96
CA LEU A 13 -7.05 -0.75 1.76
C LEU A 13 -8.22 0.21 1.52
N GLN A 14 -8.79 0.81 2.55
CA GLN A 14 -9.81 1.86 2.42
C GLN A 14 -9.20 3.20 2.01
N LYS A 15 -7.98 3.51 2.45
CA LYS A 15 -7.28 4.74 2.08
C LYS A 15 -6.72 4.71 0.66
N LEU A 16 -6.39 3.52 0.16
CA LEU A 16 -5.80 3.37 -1.16
C LEU A 16 -6.87 3.41 -2.25
N PRO A 17 -6.72 4.28 -3.27
CA PRO A 17 -7.57 4.20 -4.43
C PRO A 17 -7.32 2.89 -5.19
N LYS A 18 -8.33 2.46 -5.95
CA LYS A 18 -8.22 1.28 -6.81
C LYS A 18 -7.10 1.46 -7.82
N GLY A 19 -6.26 0.44 -7.96
CA GLY A 19 -5.12 0.42 -8.89
C GLY A 19 -3.94 1.28 -8.44
N ALA A 20 -3.95 1.76 -7.18
CA ALA A 20 -2.86 2.54 -6.62
C ALA A 20 -1.62 1.69 -6.38
N VAL A 21 -0.47 2.31 -6.64
CA VAL A 21 0.84 1.79 -6.24
C VAL A 21 1.16 2.30 -4.84
N VAL A 22 1.75 1.45 -4.01
CA VAL A 22 2.15 1.75 -2.64
C VAL A 22 3.64 1.53 -2.48
N LEU A 23 4.34 2.55 -2.00
CA LEU A 23 5.76 2.52 -1.72
C LEU A 23 6.00 1.95 -0.32
N SER A 24 6.95 1.02 -0.22
CA SER A 24 7.41 0.44 1.05
C SER A 24 7.88 1.53 2.02
N SER A 25 8.57 2.54 1.50
CA SER A 25 9.08 3.69 2.27
C SER A 25 7.95 4.57 2.83
N TRP A 26 6.87 4.74 2.08
CA TRP A 26 5.69 5.48 2.54
C TRP A 26 4.90 4.70 3.59
N LEU A 27 4.75 3.38 3.39
CA LEU A 27 4.15 2.49 4.40
C LEU A 27 4.90 2.56 5.74
N VAL A 28 6.24 2.58 5.72
CA VAL A 28 7.03 2.76 6.95
C VAL A 28 6.71 4.10 7.63
N LYS A 29 6.59 5.20 6.86
CA LYS A 29 6.22 6.52 7.40
C LYS A 29 4.81 6.56 7.99
N GLU A 30 3.88 5.81 7.40
CA GLU A 30 2.50 5.67 7.90
C GLU A 30 2.36 4.68 9.07
N GLY A 31 3.46 4.10 9.58
CA GLY A 31 3.46 3.20 10.74
C GLY A 31 3.24 1.71 10.41
N TYR A 32 3.48 1.31 9.16
CA TYR A 32 3.51 -0.08 8.71
C TYR A 32 4.96 -0.55 8.56
N SER A 33 5.46 -1.25 9.58
CA SER A 33 6.82 -1.81 9.60
C SER A 33 7.08 -2.76 8.42
N ARG A 34 8.36 -2.97 8.09
CA ARG A 34 8.76 -3.91 7.03
C ARG A 34 8.26 -5.34 7.30
N ASP A 35 8.20 -5.77 8.57
CA ASP A 35 7.61 -7.05 8.98
C ASP A 35 6.12 -7.15 8.66
N LEU A 36 5.35 -6.08 8.91
CA LEU A 36 3.93 -6.02 8.53
C LEU A 36 3.75 -6.08 7.02
N GLN A 37 4.58 -5.34 6.28
CA GLN A 37 4.58 -5.40 4.82
C GLN A 37 4.86 -6.82 4.32
N GLN A 38 5.85 -7.51 4.90
CA GLN A 38 6.16 -8.89 4.55
C GLN A 38 5.02 -9.86 4.88
N ARG A 39 4.34 -9.66 6.03
CA ARG A 39 3.15 -10.42 6.38
C ARG A 39 2.01 -10.19 5.38
N TYR A 40 1.81 -8.96 4.91
CA TYR A 40 0.81 -8.65 3.91
C TYR A 40 1.12 -9.29 2.56
N LYS A 41 2.40 -9.33 2.15
CA LYS A 41 2.84 -10.09 0.97
C LYS A 41 2.57 -11.59 1.13
N ARG A 42 2.98 -12.19 2.25
CA ARG A 42 2.75 -13.63 2.53
C ARG A 42 1.27 -14.01 2.60
N SER A 43 0.43 -13.08 3.04
CA SER A 43 -1.02 -13.29 3.16
C SER A 43 -1.79 -12.86 1.91
N ASN A 44 -1.09 -12.57 0.80
CA ASN A 44 -1.70 -12.22 -0.49
C ASN A 44 -2.60 -10.97 -0.45
N TRP A 45 -2.29 -10.02 0.42
CA TRP A 45 -2.95 -8.71 0.45
C TRP A 45 -2.27 -7.71 -0.50
N LEU A 46 -0.95 -7.79 -0.61
CA LEU A 46 -0.13 -6.91 -1.43
C LEU A 46 0.84 -7.72 -2.30
N ASP A 47 0.92 -7.40 -3.59
CA ASP A 47 1.90 -7.97 -4.51
C ASP A 47 3.04 -6.99 -4.75
N SER A 48 4.26 -7.48 -4.87
CA SER A 48 5.40 -6.65 -5.27
C SER A 48 5.34 -6.37 -6.77
N ILE A 49 5.45 -5.10 -7.15
CA ILE A 49 5.54 -4.67 -8.55
C ILE A 49 7.02 -4.49 -8.95
N GLY A 50 7.85 -4.08 -7.99
CA GLY A 50 9.28 -3.86 -8.18
C GLY A 50 9.98 -3.59 -6.84
N ASP A 51 11.22 -3.09 -6.90
CA ASP A 51 11.98 -2.76 -5.70
C ASP A 51 11.29 -1.60 -4.95
N GLY A 52 10.80 -1.91 -3.76
CA GLY A 52 10.11 -0.94 -2.91
C GLY A 52 8.71 -0.51 -3.36
N ALA A 53 8.13 -1.10 -4.42
CA ALA A 53 6.77 -0.78 -4.89
C ALA A 53 5.85 -2.00 -4.83
N MET A 54 4.63 -1.80 -4.34
CA MET A 54 3.62 -2.84 -4.13
C MET A 54 2.25 -2.40 -4.63
N LYS A 55 1.40 -3.35 -5.00
CA LYS A 55 -0.01 -3.11 -5.34
C LYS A 55 -0.90 -3.99 -4.48
N ARG A 56 -2.20 -3.68 -4.47
CA ARG A 56 -3.20 -4.62 -3.97
C ARG A 56 -3.23 -5.87 -4.86
N THR A 57 -3.20 -7.04 -4.23
CA THR A 57 -3.27 -8.32 -4.95
C THR A 57 -4.59 -8.44 -5.71
N GLY A 58 -4.52 -8.94 -6.94
CA GLY A 58 -5.69 -9.11 -7.82
C GLY A 58 -6.15 -7.83 -8.53
N GLU A 59 -5.47 -6.70 -8.32
CA GLU A 59 -5.80 -5.43 -8.97
C GLU A 59 -4.82 -5.09 -10.10
N SER A 60 -5.32 -4.46 -11.16
CA SER A 60 -4.51 -3.90 -12.23
C SER A 60 -3.93 -2.55 -11.81
N ILE A 61 -2.67 -2.32 -12.14
CA ILE A 61 -2.03 -1.03 -11.89
C ILE A 61 -2.50 -0.06 -12.97
N ASP A 62 -2.90 1.12 -12.55
CA ASP A 62 -3.22 2.22 -13.48
C ASP A 62 -2.07 3.25 -13.47
N ILE A 63 -1.89 3.95 -14.60
CA ILE A 63 -0.95 5.06 -14.73
C ILE A 63 -1.28 6.15 -13.70
N TYR A 64 -2.58 6.39 -13.45
CA TYR A 64 -3.01 7.30 -12.38
C TYR A 64 -2.61 6.82 -10.99
N GLY A 65 -2.60 5.50 -10.76
CA GLY A 65 -2.14 4.90 -9.52
C GLY A 65 -0.63 5.04 -9.30
N ALA A 66 0.16 4.99 -10.38
CA ALA A 66 1.58 5.27 -10.36
C ALA A 66 1.86 6.76 -10.12
N LEU A 67 1.12 7.65 -10.79
CA LEU A 67 1.22 9.10 -10.61
C LEU A 67 0.88 9.50 -9.17
N TYR A 68 -0.18 8.93 -8.61
CA TYR A 68 -0.56 9.12 -7.22
C TYR A 68 0.58 8.74 -6.26
N ALA A 69 1.22 7.60 -6.49
CA ALA A 69 2.36 7.18 -5.67
C ALA A 69 3.52 8.19 -5.74
N LEU A 70 3.82 8.72 -6.92
CA LEU A 70 4.90 9.70 -7.06
C LEU A 70 4.57 11.04 -6.38
N GLN A 71 3.37 11.57 -6.61
CA GLN A 71 2.96 12.86 -6.06
C GLN A 71 2.73 12.81 -4.55
N PHE A 72 1.98 11.83 -4.05
CA PHE A 72 1.58 11.77 -2.65
C PHE A 72 2.58 11.03 -1.75
N GLN A 73 3.17 9.94 -2.25
CA GLN A 73 3.99 9.07 -1.41
C GLN A 73 5.48 9.41 -1.51
N ALA A 74 5.98 9.67 -2.72
CA ALA A 74 7.36 10.12 -2.93
C ALA A 74 7.53 11.63 -2.73
N LYS A 75 6.42 12.40 -2.65
CA LYS A 75 6.41 13.88 -2.60
C LYS A 75 7.27 14.50 -3.69
N LYS A 76 7.32 13.87 -4.85
CA LYS A 76 8.03 14.41 -6.00
C LYS A 76 7.10 15.37 -6.71
N THR A 77 7.54 16.62 -6.84
CA THR A 77 6.96 17.56 -7.80
C THR A 77 7.36 17.06 -9.19
N ILE A 78 6.38 16.66 -9.98
CA ILE A 78 6.55 16.29 -11.39
C ILE A 78 6.13 17.51 -12.21
#